data_AF-A0A519X018-F1
#
_entry.id   AF-A0A519X018-F1
#
_cell.length_a   1.000
_cell.length_b   1.000
_cell.length_c   1.000
_cell.angle_alpha   90.00
_cell.angle_beta   90.00
_cell.angle_gamma   90.00
#
_symmetry.space_group_name_H-M   'P 1'
#
loop_
_entity.id
_entity.type
_entity.pdbx_description
1 polymer ?
#
loop_
_entity_poly.entity_id
_entity_poly.type
_entity_poly.pdbx_seq_one_letter_code
_entity_poly.pdbx_strand_id
1 'polypeptide(L)' 'MNSLTNPYGVPNLNFEVGILTPREIEIVERSLLLDKTIADSLGISYYTVLSHLKNIRNKTGLIDKNQLVYFGTKAGLIN' A
#
# COMPACT_ATOMS: atom_id res chain seq x y z
N MET A 1 24.98 10.22 7.16
CA MET A 1 23.95 9.72 6.21
C MET A 1 24.45 8.42 5.64
N ASN A 2 23.98 7.28 6.14
CA ASN A 2 24.38 5.96 5.62
C ASN A 2 23.21 5.36 4.85
N SER A 3 23.18 5.59 3.54
CA SER A 3 22.40 4.80 2.61
C SER A 3 23.12 3.47 2.41
N LEU A 4 22.67 2.42 3.09
CA LEU A 4 23.08 1.05 2.76
C LEU A 4 22.54 0.73 1.37
N THR A 5 23.45 0.59 0.41
CA THR A 5 23.21 0.05 -0.92
C THR A 5 22.70 -1.38 -0.77
N ASN A 6 21.44 -1.63 -1.10
CA ASN A 6 20.82 -2.95 -0.98
C ASN A 6 21.16 -3.80 -2.22
N PRO A 7 21.87 -4.94 -2.09
CA PRO A 7 22.23 -5.80 -3.22
C PRO A 7 21.09 -6.71 -3.73
N TYR A 8 19.87 -6.61 -3.20
CA TYR A 8 18.76 -7.52 -3.52
C TYR A 8 17.55 -6.88 -4.21
N GLY A 9 17.72 -5.73 -4.89
CA GLY A 9 16.64 -5.10 -5.65
C GLY A 9 15.42 -4.69 -4.83
N VAL A 10 15.49 -4.73 -3.50
CA VAL A 10 14.39 -4.32 -2.62
C VAL A 10 14.30 -2.79 -2.69
N PRO A 11 13.20 -2.22 -3.20
CA PRO A 11 13.10 -0.79 -3.38
C PRO A 11 13.24 -0.04 -2.06
N ASN A 12 13.87 1.13 -2.10
CA ASN A 12 13.93 2.03 -0.95
C ASN A 12 12.53 2.66 -0.77
N LEU A 13 11.67 2.00 0.00
CA LEU A 13 10.29 2.40 0.26
C LEU A 13 10.23 3.37 1.45
N ASN A 14 10.91 4.52 1.36
CA ASN A 14 10.77 5.64 2.30
C ASN A 14 9.76 6.64 1.72
N PHE A 15 8.46 6.32 1.82
CA PHE A 15 7.40 7.21 1.36
C PHE A 15 6.66 7.84 2.54
N GLU A 16 6.35 9.12 2.43
CA GLU A 16 5.52 9.82 3.41
C GLU A 16 4.07 9.34 3.27
N VAL A 17 3.51 8.82 4.37
CA VAL A 17 2.11 8.38 4.45
C VAL A 17 1.14 9.51 4.12
N GLY A 18 1.54 10.77 4.32
CA GLY A 18 0.74 11.97 4.05
C GLY A 18 0.32 12.19 2.59
N ILE A 19 0.84 11.40 1.65
CA ILE A 19 0.46 11.46 0.22
C ILE A 19 -0.84 10.67 -0.06
N LEU A 20 -1.20 9.73 0.83
CA LEU A 20 -2.41 8.92 0.71
C LEU A 20 -3.63 9.62 1.29
N THR A 21 -4.76 9.45 0.64
CA THR A 21 -6.06 9.88 1.17
C THR A 21 -6.51 8.95 2.31
N PRO A 22 -7.43 9.37 3.18
CA PRO A 22 -7.96 8.50 4.24
C PRO A 22 -8.47 7.15 3.73
N ARG A 23 -9.18 7.15 2.59
CA ARG A 23 -9.69 5.91 1.99
C ARG A 23 -8.58 5.01 1.46
N GLU A 24 -7.50 5.58 0.92
CA GLU A 24 -6.34 4.81 0.48
C GLU A 24 -5.59 4.20 1.67
N ILE A 25 -5.50 4.93 2.80
CA ILE A 25 -4.93 4.42 4.05
C ILE A 25 -5.74 3.20 4.53
N GLU A 26 -7.07 3.29 4.58
CA GLU A 26 -7.93 2.16 4.97
C GLU A 26 -7.71 0.90 4.11
N ILE A 27 -7.40 1.08 2.82
CA ILE A 27 -7.06 -0.02 1.90
C ILE A 27 -5.67 -0.59 2.21
N VAL A 28 -4.69 0.25 2.54
CA VAL A 28 -3.34 -0.21 2.95
C VAL A 28 -3.42 -1.02 4.25
N GLU A 29 -4.18 -0.56 5.25
CA GLU A 29 -4.41 -1.27 6.52
C GLU A 29 -4.94 -2.69 6.31
N ARG A 30 -5.74 -2.90 5.25
CA ARG A 30 -6.39 -4.18 4.94
C ARG A 30 -5.66 -4.97 3.85
N SER A 31 -4.46 -4.55 3.45
CA SER A 31 -3.75 -5.14 2.29
C SER A 31 -3.31 -6.60 2.48
N LEU A 32 -3.36 -7.13 3.71
CA LEU A 32 -3.23 -8.58 3.98
C LEU A 32 -4.42 -9.41 3.48
N LEU A 33 -5.58 -8.80 3.28
CA LEU A 33 -6.80 -9.46 2.81
C LEU A 33 -6.86 -9.52 1.28
N LEU A 34 -7.71 -10.39 0.73
CA LEU A 34 -8.02 -10.38 -0.70
C LEU A 34 -8.77 -9.10 -1.07
N ASP A 35 -8.50 -8.56 -2.25
CA ASP A 35 -9.06 -7.28 -2.71
C ASP A 35 -10.60 -7.29 -2.72
N LYS A 36 -11.22 -8.45 -2.98
CA LYS A 36 -12.67 -8.65 -2.85
C LYS A 36 -13.14 -8.54 -1.38
N THR A 37 -12.42 -9.16 -0.46
CA THR A 37 -12.71 -9.05 0.98
C THR A 37 -12.52 -7.62 1.49
N ILE A 38 -11.54 -6.88 0.97
CA ILE A 38 -11.36 -5.45 1.26
C ILE A 38 -12.62 -4.69 0.81
N ALA A 39 -13.08 -4.94 -0.42
CA ALA A 39 -14.27 -4.31 -0.98
C ALA A 39 -15.51 -4.57 -0.11
N ASP A 40 -15.73 -5.83 0.24
CA ASP A 40 -16.84 -6.25 1.11
C ASP A 40 -16.75 -5.58 2.49
N SER A 41 -15.55 -5.50 3.08
CA SER A 41 -15.34 -4.89 4.40
C SER A 41 -15.54 -3.37 4.43
N LEU A 42 -15.29 -2.69 3.31
CA LEU A 42 -15.43 -1.25 3.17
C LEU A 42 -16.78 -0.83 2.58
N GLY A 43 -17.64 -1.79 2.19
CA GLY A 43 -18.93 -1.53 1.57
C GLY A 43 -18.82 -0.81 0.21
N ILE A 44 -17.76 -1.08 -0.55
CA ILE A 44 -17.51 -0.47 -1.88
C ILE A 44 -17.36 -1.54 -2.95
N SER A 45 -17.45 -1.15 -4.23
CA SER A 45 -17.28 -2.10 -5.32
C SER A 45 -15.83 -2.61 -5.41
N TYR A 46 -15.65 -3.85 -5.88
CA TYR A 46 -14.34 -4.41 -6.19
C TYR A 46 -13.53 -3.51 -7.15
N TYR A 47 -14.17 -2.95 -8.18
CA TYR A 47 -13.52 -2.05 -9.12
C TYR A 47 -13.08 -0.72 -8.47
N THR A 48 -13.80 -0.25 -7.45
CA THR A 48 -13.39 0.92 -6.65
C THR A 48 -12.11 0.62 -5.89
N VAL A 49 -11.97 -0.56 -5.28
CA VAL A 49 -10.71 -1.00 -4.63
C VAL A 49 -9.57 -1.04 -5.64
N LEU A 50 -9.77 -1.64 -6.81
CA LEU A 50 -8.74 -1.67 -7.86
C LEU A 50 -8.30 -0.28 -8.31
N SER A 51 -9.24 0.67 -8.38
CA SER A 51 -8.97 2.06 -8.74
C SER A 51 -8.13 2.76 -7.67
N HIS A 52 -8.47 2.58 -6.39
CA HIS A 52 -7.64 3.07 -5.29
C HIS A 52 -6.26 2.43 -5.27
N LEU A 53 -6.14 1.11 -5.48
CA LEU A 53 -4.85 0.43 -5.57
C LEU A 53 -3.99 0.99 -6.72
N LYS A 54 -4.59 1.29 -7.87
CA LYS A 54 -3.90 1.97 -8.98
C LYS A 54 -3.38 3.35 -8.55
N ASN A 55 -4.21 4.14 -7.87
CA ASN A 55 -3.80 5.47 -7.39
C ASN A 55 -2.70 5.39 -6.34
N ILE A 56 -2.79 4.45 -5.39
CA ILE A 56 -1.75 4.19 -4.40
C ILE A 56 -0.43 3.88 -5.10
N ARG A 57 -0.43 2.94 -6.07
CA ARG A 57 0.77 2.59 -6.85
C ARG A 57 1.33 3.80 -7.61
N ASN A 58 0.48 4.63 -8.21
CA ASN A 58 0.94 5.85 -8.89
C ASN A 58 1.59 6.85 -7.94
N LYS A 59 1.06 6.98 -6.72
CA LYS A 59 1.57 7.90 -5.69
C LYS A 59 2.87 7.43 -5.04
N THR A 60 2.99 6.12 -4.86
CA THR A 60 4.07 5.49 -4.09
C THR A 60 5.10 4.79 -4.97
N GLY A 61 4.86 4.61 -6.26
CA GLY A 61 5.73 3.82 -7.14
C GLY A 61 5.75 2.32 -6.82
N LEU A 62 4.88 1.83 -5.93
CA LEU A 62 4.77 0.41 -5.60
C LEU A 62 4.30 -0.39 -6.81
N ILE A 63 4.89 -1.56 -7.02
CA ILE A 63 4.67 -2.36 -8.23
C ILE A 63 3.66 -3.48 -7.97
N ASP A 64 3.68 -4.05 -6.77
CA ASP A 64 2.92 -5.24 -6.42
C ASP A 64 2.32 -5.17 -5.01
N LYS A 65 1.54 -6.20 -4.67
CA LYS A 65 0.85 -6.30 -3.38
C LYS A 65 1.79 -6.52 -2.20
N ASN A 66 2.90 -7.22 -2.40
CA ASN A 66 3.87 -7.49 -1.33
C ASN A 66 4.55 -6.19 -0.91
N GLN A 67 4.91 -5.34 -1.87
CA GLN A 67 5.46 -4.01 -1.59
C GLN A 67 4.44 -3.13 -0.85
N LEU A 68 3.14 -3.24 -1.20
CA LEU A 68 2.07 -2.52 -0.49
C LEU A 68 1.93 -2.97 0.96
N VAL A 69 1.94 -4.27 1.22
CA VAL A 69 1.92 -4.84 2.58
C VAL A 69 3.15 -4.37 3.36
N TYR A 70 4.34 -4.50 2.77
CA TYR A 70 5.58 -4.05 3.42
C TYR A 70 5.54 -2.55 3.75
N PHE A 71 5.05 -1.72 2.82
CA PHE A 71 4.84 -0.29 3.05
C PHE A 71 3.91 -0.06 4.24
N GLY A 72 2.75 -0.74 4.30
CA GLY A 72 1.80 -0.63 5.40
C GLY A 72 2.37 -1.05 6.75
N THR A 73 3.11 -2.16 6.80
CA THR A 73 3.79 -2.63 8.03
C THR A 73 4.85 -1.63 8.49
N LYS A 74 5.70 -1.13 7.58
CA LYS A 74 6.74 -0.14 7.91
C LYS A 74 6.14 1.20 8.37
N ALA A 75 5.00 1.58 7.80
CA ALA A 75 4.27 2.78 8.16
C ALA A 75 3.46 2.64 9.47
N GLY A 76 3.39 1.45 10.07
CA GLY A 76 2.57 1.18 11.25
C GLY A 76 1.06 1.18 10.99
N LEU A 77 0.65 1.00 9.72
CA LEU A 77 -0.75 0.91 9.31
C LEU A 77 -1.29 -0.52 9.39
N ILE A 78 -0.40 -1.52 9.35
CA ILE A 78 -0.74 -2.93 9.48
C ILE A 78 -0.11 -3.43 10.77
N ASN A 79 -0.95 -3.97 11.66
CA ASN A 79 -0.54 -4.63 12.90
C ASN A 79 -0.57 -6.15 12.75
#